data_AF-A0A094YJP4-F1
#
_entry.id   AF-A0A094YJP4-F1
#
_cell.length_a   1.000
_cell.length_b   1.000
_cell.length_c   1.000
_cell.angle_alpha   90.00
_cell.angle_beta   90.00
_cell.angle_gamma   90.00
#
_symmetry.space_group_name_H-M   'P 1'
#
loop_
_entity.id
_entity.type
_entity.pdbx_description
1 polymer ?
#
loop_
_entity_poly.entity_id
_entity_poly.type
_entity_poly.pdbx_seq_one_letter_code
_entity_poly.pdbx_strand_id
1 'polypeptide(L)'
;MFIRDPQWIGVLSPRLNNKVGDLVHGYEEDATFLKLKFPEGEIDFIVRMSLMGLPSESSEKSRFLLEPVEEVLAKKLFYRGASLTPRDLFDWACVESMHPEALDVQRVARVIHTRLEGIHTIP
;
A
#
# COMPACT_ATOMS: atom_id res chain seq x y z
N MET A 1 -4.52 2.01 -3.68
CA MET A 1 -3.46 2.17 -4.70
C MET A 1 -2.29 2.96 -4.13
N PHE A 2 -1.08 2.59 -4.50
CA PHE A 2 0.10 3.37 -4.16
C PHE A 2 0.44 4.35 -5.29
N ILE A 3 0.89 5.54 -4.91
CA ILE A 3 1.42 6.57 -5.82
C ILE A 3 2.83 6.95 -5.35
N ARG A 4 3.70 7.29 -6.30
CA ARG A 4 5.12 7.60 -5.99
C ARG A 4 5.35 9.08 -5.76
N ASP A 5 4.61 9.93 -6.48
CA ASP A 5 4.75 11.37 -6.41
C ASP A 5 3.60 11.97 -5.58
N PRO A 6 3.87 12.66 -4.45
CA PRO A 6 2.84 13.31 -3.65
C PRO A 6 2.05 14.38 -4.41
N GLN A 7 2.57 14.93 -5.51
CA GLN A 7 1.85 15.92 -6.33
C GLN A 7 0.53 15.37 -6.88
N TRP A 8 0.41 14.05 -7.03
CA TRP A 8 -0.85 13.41 -7.42
C TRP A 8 -1.98 13.65 -6.42
N ILE A 9 -1.69 13.83 -5.13
CA ILE A 9 -2.72 14.19 -4.14
C ILE A 9 -3.38 15.51 -4.53
N GLY A 10 -2.58 16.53 -4.91
CA GLY A 10 -3.13 17.81 -5.32
C GLY A 10 -4.00 17.73 -6.57
N VAL A 11 -3.63 16.87 -7.52
CA VAL A 11 -4.40 16.64 -8.76
C VAL A 11 -5.73 15.93 -8.48
N LEU A 12 -5.74 14.98 -7.53
CA LEU A 12 -6.89 14.14 -7.22
C LEU A 12 -7.76 14.68 -6.08
N SER A 13 -7.27 15.65 -5.31
CA SER A 13 -7.95 16.21 -4.15
C SER A 13 -9.27 16.89 -4.57
N PRO A 14 -10.41 16.53 -3.96
CA PRO A 14 -11.67 17.26 -4.15
C PRO A 14 -11.59 18.74 -3.80
N ARG A 15 -10.66 19.12 -2.90
CA ARG A 15 -10.42 20.53 -2.51
C ARG A 15 -9.87 21.37 -3.68
N LEU A 16 -9.13 20.75 -4.59
CA LEU A 16 -8.44 21.41 -5.69
C LEU A 16 -9.00 21.02 -7.07
N ASN A 17 -9.86 20.01 -7.12
CA ASN A 17 -10.41 19.46 -8.34
C ASN A 17 -11.91 19.22 -8.20
N ASN A 18 -12.71 20.20 -8.65
CA ASN A 18 -14.18 20.15 -8.57
C ASN A 18 -14.76 18.91 -9.26
N LYS A 19 -14.17 18.43 -10.37
CA LYS A 19 -14.66 17.23 -11.05
C LYS A 19 -14.58 16.00 -10.17
N VAL A 20 -13.58 15.90 -9.29
CA VAL A 20 -13.50 14.80 -8.32
C VAL A 20 -14.47 15.06 -7.17
N GLY A 21 -14.59 16.32 -6.71
CA GLY A 21 -15.57 16.72 -5.70
C GLY A 21 -17.00 16.34 -6.05
N ASP A 22 -17.40 16.50 -7.32
CA ASP A 22 -18.73 16.14 -7.81
C ASP A 22 -18.99 14.62 -7.83
N LEU A 23 -17.95 13.79 -7.78
CA LEU A 23 -18.03 12.33 -7.83
C LEU A 23 -18.06 11.66 -6.45
N VAL A 24 -17.55 12.33 -5.42
CA VAL A 24 -17.32 11.72 -4.09
C VAL A 24 -18.33 12.22 -3.06
N HIS A 25 -18.69 11.36 -2.11
CA HIS A 25 -19.51 11.73 -0.95
C HIS A 25 -18.68 12.28 0.22
N GLY A 26 -17.36 12.12 0.14
CA GLY A 26 -16.43 12.63 1.14
C GLY A 26 -15.01 12.21 0.82
N TYR A 27 -14.05 12.79 1.54
CA TYR A 27 -12.64 12.44 1.42
C TYR A 27 -11.90 12.70 2.73
N GLU A 28 -10.79 12.00 2.91
CA GLU A 28 -9.78 12.30 3.93
C GLU A 28 -8.45 12.56 3.21
N GLU A 29 -7.75 13.62 3.59
CA GLU A 29 -6.53 14.07 2.92
C GLU A 29 -5.45 14.38 3.95
N ASP A 30 -4.23 13.94 3.65
CA ASP A 30 -3.00 14.25 4.35
C ASP A 30 -1.87 14.45 3.32
N ALA A 31 -0.68 14.88 3.77
CA ALA A 31 0.51 14.94 2.91
C ALA A 31 0.92 13.57 2.33
N THR A 32 0.51 12.47 2.97
CA THR A 32 0.97 11.11 2.61
C THR A 32 -0.12 10.18 2.11
N PHE A 33 -1.39 10.59 2.14
CA PHE A 33 -2.48 9.81 1.59
C PHE A 33 -3.68 10.69 1.20
N LEU A 34 -4.51 10.14 0.31
CA LEU A 34 -5.82 10.67 -0.04
C LEU A 34 -6.80 9.50 -0.11
N LYS A 35 -7.82 9.51 0.73
CA LYS A 35 -8.93 8.55 0.69
C LYS A 35 -10.13 9.24 0.08
N LEU A 36 -10.64 8.69 -1.02
CA LEU A 36 -11.87 9.14 -1.67
C LEU A 36 -13.01 8.18 -1.33
N LYS A 37 -14.17 8.72 -0.94
CA LYS A 37 -15.35 7.94 -0.57
C LYS A 37 -16.43 8.10 -1.64
N PHE A 38 -16.80 7.01 -2.27
CA PHE A 38 -17.84 6.89 -3.28
C PHE A 38 -19.05 6.14 -2.70
N PRO A 39 -20.23 6.21 -3.33
CA PRO A 39 -21.36 5.36 -2.94
C PRO A 39 -21.01 3.86 -2.93
N GLU A 40 -20.16 3.40 -3.85
CA GLU A 40 -19.81 2.00 -4.05
C GLU A 40 -18.65 1.52 -3.16
N GLY A 41 -17.96 2.42 -2.46
CA GLY A 41 -16.82 2.09 -1.62
C GLY A 41 -15.77 3.20 -1.54
N GLU A 42 -14.56 2.82 -1.14
CA GLU A 42 -13.46 3.77 -0.92
C GLU A 42 -12.27 3.45 -1.83
N ILE A 43 -11.56 4.50 -2.23
CA ILE A 43 -10.26 4.39 -2.91
C ILE A 43 -9.21 5.11 -2.08
N ASP A 44 -8.23 4.35 -1.61
CA ASP A 44 -7.08 4.87 -0.86
C ASP A 44 -5.90 5.08 -1.80
N PHE A 45 -5.46 6.33 -1.97
CA PHE A 45 -4.18 6.67 -2.58
C PHE A 45 -3.16 6.88 -1.48
N ILE A 46 -2.08 6.08 -1.49
CA ILE A 46 -1.05 6.12 -0.46
C ILE A 46 0.28 6.49 -1.12
N VAL A 47 0.92 7.57 -0.66
CA VAL A 47 2.21 8.03 -1.18
C VAL A 47 3.34 7.21 -0.55
N ARG A 48 3.85 6.22 -1.27
CA ARG A 48 5.00 5.40 -0.84
C ARG A 48 5.84 4.98 -2.03
N MET A 49 7.15 5.02 -1.83
CA MET A 49 8.10 4.44 -2.78
C MET A 49 8.03 2.92 -2.75
N SER A 50 8.53 2.30 -3.81
CA SER A 50 8.78 0.87 -3.81
C SER A 50 9.94 0.55 -2.86
N LEU A 51 9.80 -0.54 -2.10
CA LEU A 51 10.79 -1.06 -1.18
C LEU A 51 11.73 -2.04 -1.89
N MET A 52 11.23 -2.86 -2.83
CA MET A 52 12.04 -3.87 -3.52
C MET A 52 12.27 -3.57 -5.00
N GLY A 53 11.66 -2.51 -5.55
CA GLY A 53 11.87 -2.09 -6.93
C GLY A 53 11.27 -3.05 -7.96
N LEU A 54 10.29 -3.86 -7.56
CA LEU A 54 9.68 -4.84 -8.46
C LEU A 54 8.86 -4.16 -9.57
N PRO A 55 8.83 -4.73 -10.79
CA PRO A 55 8.00 -4.22 -11.86
C PRO A 55 6.53 -4.39 -11.53
N SER A 56 5.70 -3.43 -11.93
CA SER A 56 4.25 -3.54 -11.75
C SER A 56 3.64 -4.61 -12.67
N GLU A 57 2.53 -5.21 -12.23
CA GLU A 57 1.85 -6.31 -12.90
C GLU A 57 0.51 -5.85 -13.52
N SER A 58 0.16 -6.42 -14.66
CA SER A 58 -1.17 -6.24 -15.24
C SER A 58 -2.16 -7.26 -14.68
N SER A 59 -3.43 -6.89 -14.58
CA SER A 59 -4.51 -7.79 -14.19
C SER A 59 -5.73 -7.59 -15.07
N GLU A 60 -6.40 -8.66 -15.47
CA GLU A 60 -7.68 -8.57 -16.19
C GLU A 60 -8.78 -7.87 -15.36
N LYS A 61 -8.62 -7.86 -14.04
CA LYS A 61 -9.57 -7.26 -13.10
C LYS A 61 -9.33 -5.76 -12.88
N SER A 62 -8.23 -5.20 -13.38
CA SER A 62 -7.84 -3.82 -13.14
C SER A 62 -7.35 -3.15 -14.42
N ARG A 63 -7.84 -1.93 -14.68
CA ARG A 63 -7.29 -1.08 -15.75
C ARG A 63 -5.97 -0.42 -15.36
N PHE A 64 -5.60 -0.47 -14.09
CA PHE A 64 -4.35 0.05 -13.56
C PHE A 64 -3.35 -1.08 -13.34
N LEU A 65 -2.08 -0.76 -13.57
CA LEU A 65 -0.98 -1.62 -13.14
C LEU A 65 -1.00 -1.75 -11.61
N LEU A 66 -0.84 -2.98 -11.14
CA LEU A 66 -0.85 -3.33 -9.74
C LEU A 66 0.58 -3.50 -9.24
N GLU A 67 0.81 -3.24 -7.96
CA GLU A 67 2.07 -3.65 -7.35
C GLU A 67 2.06 -5.16 -7.12
N PRO A 68 3.20 -5.84 -7.33
CA PRO A 68 3.32 -7.26 -7.06
C PRO A 68 2.93 -7.57 -5.63
N VAL A 69 2.35 -8.75 -5.42
CA VAL A 69 1.84 -9.16 -4.12
C VAL A 69 2.95 -9.16 -3.05
N GLU A 70 4.16 -9.53 -3.43
CA GLU A 70 5.37 -9.49 -2.59
C GLU A 70 5.66 -8.08 -2.07
N GLU A 71 5.57 -7.09 -2.97
CA GLU A 71 5.82 -5.68 -2.66
C GLU A 71 4.75 -5.10 -1.72
N VAL A 72 3.49 -5.49 -1.93
CA VAL A 72 2.38 -5.11 -1.03
C VAL A 72 2.59 -5.72 0.36
N LEU A 73 2.99 -6.99 0.46
CA LEU A 73 3.27 -7.66 1.73
C LEU A 73 4.46 -7.00 2.45
N ALA A 74 5.56 -6.75 1.74
CA ALA A 74 6.73 -6.07 2.31
C ALA A 74 6.37 -4.69 2.87
N LYS A 75 5.52 -3.91 2.17
CA LYS A 75 5.04 -2.62 2.66
C LYS A 75 4.21 -2.73 3.93
N LYS A 76 3.34 -3.75 4.05
CA LYS A 76 2.58 -3.99 5.29
C LYS A 76 3.52 -4.25 6.46
N LEU A 77 4.50 -5.14 6.29
CA LEU A 77 5.46 -5.47 7.33
C LEU A 77 6.37 -4.27 7.68
N PHE A 78 6.84 -3.55 6.68
CA PHE A 78 7.78 -2.44 6.87
C PHE A 78 7.14 -1.18 7.47
N TYR A 79 5.95 -0.80 7.03
CA TYR A 79 5.27 0.42 7.50
C TYR A 79 4.33 0.18 8.67
N ARG A 80 3.79 -1.03 8.81
CA ARG A 80 2.81 -1.37 9.87
C ARG A 80 3.33 -2.46 10.81
N GLY A 81 4.60 -2.84 10.75
CA GLY A 81 5.17 -3.91 11.58
C GLY A 81 4.89 -3.78 13.08
N ALA A 82 4.98 -2.56 13.62
CA ALA A 82 4.67 -2.29 15.04
C ALA A 82 3.17 -2.32 15.38
N SER A 83 2.30 -2.35 14.37
CA SER A 83 0.84 -2.27 14.50
C SER A 83 0.14 -3.22 13.54
N LEU A 84 0.68 -4.44 13.37
CA LEU A 84 0.11 -5.43 12.47
C LEU A 84 -1.31 -5.80 12.89
N THR A 85 -2.19 -5.90 11.92
CA THR A 85 -3.57 -6.34 12.14
C THR A 85 -3.72 -7.84 11.86
N PRO A 86 -4.75 -8.50 12.39
CA PRO A 86 -5.04 -9.90 12.04
C PRO A 86 -5.20 -10.13 10.53
N ARG A 87 -5.67 -9.11 9.78
CA ARG A 87 -5.76 -9.16 8.32
C ARG A 87 -4.39 -9.21 7.66
N ASP A 88 -3.41 -8.46 8.17
CA ASP A 88 -2.06 -8.48 7.61
C ASP A 88 -1.41 -9.88 7.75
N LEU A 89 -1.67 -10.57 8.87
CA LEU A 89 -1.24 -11.96 9.08
C LEU A 89 -1.96 -12.95 8.16
N PHE A 90 -3.27 -12.77 7.98
CA PHE A 90 -4.06 -13.57 7.04
C PHE A 90 -3.55 -13.39 5.60
N ASP A 91 -3.31 -12.14 5.19
CA ASP A 91 -2.81 -11.83 3.86
C ASP A 91 -1.43 -12.46 3.62
N TRP A 92 -0.53 -12.44 4.62
CA TRP A 92 0.73 -13.19 4.55
C TRP A 92 0.46 -14.68 4.30
N ALA A 93 -0.30 -15.35 5.16
CA ALA A 93 -0.56 -16.78 5.03
C ALA A 93 -1.20 -17.13 3.67
N CYS A 94 -2.06 -16.27 3.16
CA CYS A 94 -2.63 -16.37 1.82
C CYS A 94 -1.58 -16.29 0.71
N VAL A 95 -0.63 -15.35 0.79
CA VAL A 95 0.47 -15.24 -0.19
C VAL A 95 1.34 -16.49 -0.17
N GLU A 96 1.74 -16.96 1.01
CA GLU A 96 2.55 -18.19 1.13
C GLU A 96 1.83 -19.41 0.56
N SER A 97 0.52 -19.52 0.77
CA SER A 97 -0.25 -20.69 0.32
C SER A 97 -0.62 -20.63 -1.16
N MET A 98 -0.91 -19.46 -1.73
CA MET A 98 -1.47 -19.33 -3.07
C MET A 98 -0.46 -18.87 -4.11
N HIS A 99 0.59 -18.17 -3.68
CA HIS A 99 1.64 -17.61 -4.53
C HIS A 99 3.04 -17.87 -3.94
N PRO A 100 3.40 -19.12 -3.58
CA PRO A 100 4.69 -19.42 -2.96
C PRO A 100 5.88 -19.00 -3.83
N GLU A 101 5.74 -19.02 -5.16
CA GLU A 101 6.75 -18.58 -6.12
C GLU A 101 6.96 -17.07 -6.16
N ALA A 102 5.97 -16.29 -5.71
CA ALA A 102 6.03 -14.84 -5.71
C ALA A 102 6.74 -14.29 -4.47
N LEU A 103 7.01 -15.11 -3.44
CA LEU A 103 7.55 -14.66 -2.17
C LEU A 103 9.02 -15.07 -1.97
N ASP A 104 9.95 -14.13 -2.20
CA ASP A 104 11.34 -14.26 -1.78
C ASP A 104 11.46 -13.77 -0.33
N VAL A 105 11.23 -14.69 0.62
CA VAL A 105 11.28 -14.39 2.06
C VAL A 105 12.60 -13.72 2.46
N GLN A 106 13.72 -14.07 1.83
CA GLN A 106 15.02 -13.47 2.13
C GLN A 106 15.09 -12.00 1.70
N ARG A 107 14.48 -11.64 0.57
CA ARG A 107 14.37 -10.25 0.12
C ARG A 107 13.49 -9.43 1.03
N VAL A 108 12.31 -9.95 1.38
CA VAL A 108 11.40 -9.31 2.32
C VAL A 108 12.08 -9.11 3.69
N ALA A 109 12.80 -10.13 4.18
CA ALA A 109 13.55 -10.04 5.43
C ALA A 109 14.65 -8.95 5.38
N ARG A 110 15.38 -8.81 4.27
CA ARG A 110 16.38 -7.73 4.11
C ARG A 110 15.76 -6.33 4.21
N VAL A 111 14.58 -6.14 3.59
CA VAL A 111 13.85 -4.86 3.67
C VAL A 111 13.40 -4.58 5.10
N ILE A 112 12.84 -5.58 5.79
CA ILE A 112 12.35 -5.41 7.16
C ILE A 112 13.50 -5.23 8.16
N HIS A 113 14.65 -5.85 7.90
CA HIS A 113 15.83 -5.74 8.78
C HIS A 113 16.23 -4.28 9.05
N THR A 114 16.05 -3.39 8.08
CA THR A 114 16.34 -1.96 8.25
C THR A 114 15.36 -1.23 9.19
N ARG A 115 14.34 -1.93 9.70
CA ARG A 115 13.32 -1.44 10.64
C ARG A 115 13.30 -2.22 11.95
N LEU A 116 14.27 -3.12 12.19
CA LEU A 116 14.39 -3.86 13.45
C LEU A 116 14.94 -3.01 14.61
N GLU A 117 15.47 -1.82 14.32
CA GLU A 117 15.88 -0.86 15.35
C GLU A 117 14.69 -0.57 16.29
N GLY A 118 14.82 -0.98 17.56
CA GLY A 118 13.77 -0.86 18.58
C GLY A 118 13.22 -2.18 19.13
N ILE A 119 13.48 -3.32 18.47
CA ILE A 119 13.04 -4.65 18.98
C ILE A 119 13.97 -5.17 20.08
N HIS A 120 15.25 -4.79 20.06
CA HIS A 120 16.23 -5.14 21.11
C HIS A 120 16.15 -4.25 22.37
N THR A 121 15.20 -3.33 22.45
CA THR A 121 15.02 -2.39 23.57
C THR A 121 13.73 -2.60 24.33
N ILE A 122 13.25 -3.84 24.39
CA ILE A 122 12.22 -4.25 25.35
C ILE A 122 12.97 -4.90 26.53
N PRO A 123 12.95 -4.32 27.74
CA PRO A 123 13.58 -4.93 28.92
C PRO A 123 12.93 -6.24 29.34
#